data_AF-A0A1V6ET42-F1
#
_entry.id   AF-A0A1V6ET42-F1
#
_cell.length_a   1.000
_cell.length_b   1.000
_cell.length_c   1.000
_cell.angle_alpha   90.00
_cell.angle_beta   90.00
_cell.angle_gamma   90.00
#
_symmetry.space_group_name_H-M   'P 1'
#
loop_
_entity.id
_entity.type
_entity.pdbx_description
1 polymer ?
#
loop_
_entity_poly.entity_id
_entity_poly.type
_entity_poly.pdbx_seq_one_letter_code
_entity_poly.pdbx_strand_id
1 'polypeptide(L)'
;MKITAILVLVVAGLAPMPGAWAHRYIENDGTHTTAERAIPLGDIGLSQVVYHEVTAASGSLWMSFDATAGMEASIELGVPFIERFASYRPAFALLGPGLPPLEQAPVPVPEGCGGIVFTTDAVKEPEIFDEEFTGTESWVFGRQDIVLPQNGTYYIVAFVPSGTPGKLWVAPGIRESFGFMDIVTLPRVIYKVRTFHEVFFWGGILGWAYLAIILILLLLFLGIF
;
A
#
# COMPACT_ATOMS: atom_id res chain seq x y z
N MET A 1 9.22 2.24 40.63
CA MET A 1 9.32 1.05 39.75
C MET A 1 10.64 1.21 38.99
N LYS A 2 11.59 0.28 39.11
CA LYS A 2 12.94 0.48 38.52
C LYS A 2 12.79 0.71 37.01
N ILE A 3 13.47 1.70 36.43
CA ILE A 3 13.44 2.09 35.00
C ILE A 3 13.49 0.88 34.05
N THR A 4 14.19 -0.18 34.46
CA THR A 4 14.26 -1.48 33.79
C THR A 4 12.89 -2.14 33.53
N ALA A 5 11.92 -2.01 34.42
CA ALA A 5 10.59 -2.60 34.26
C ALA A 5 9.73 -1.84 33.23
N ILE A 6 9.94 -0.52 33.07
CA ILE A 6 9.25 0.29 32.05
C ILE A 6 9.82 -0.04 30.66
N LEU A 7 11.14 -0.19 30.55
CA LEU A 7 11.79 -0.58 29.28
C LEU A 7 11.31 -1.96 28.78
N VAL A 8 11.12 -2.92 29.69
CA VAL A 8 10.66 -4.28 29.35
C VAL A 8 9.20 -4.26 28.84
N LEU A 9 8.34 -3.40 29.36
CA LEU A 9 6.95 -3.26 28.89
C LEU A 9 6.83 -2.60 27.51
N VAL A 10 7.66 -1.58 27.23
CA VAL A 10 7.72 -0.95 25.90
C VAL A 10 8.26 -1.93 24.85
N VAL A 11 9.27 -2.73 25.21
CA VAL A 11 9.82 -3.78 24.33
C VAL A 11 8.83 -4.94 24.14
N ALA A 12 8.05 -5.30 25.16
CA ALA A 12 7.02 -6.33 25.04
C ALA A 12 5.83 -5.90 24.14
N GLY A 13 5.52 -4.61 24.07
CA GLY A 13 4.55 -4.04 23.12
C GLY A 13 5.05 -3.94 21.67
N LEU A 14 6.35 -4.16 21.44
CA LEU A 14 6.98 -4.26 20.12
C LEU A 14 7.16 -5.71 19.65
N ALA A 15 6.62 -6.69 20.39
CA ALA A 15 6.61 -8.06 19.91
C ALA A 15 5.81 -8.13 18.59
N PRO A 16 6.34 -8.76 17.54
CA PRO A 16 5.61 -8.88 16.27
C PRO A 16 4.28 -9.59 16.54
N MET A 17 3.18 -8.87 16.34
CA MET A 17 1.85 -9.46 16.45
C MET A 17 1.64 -10.41 15.27
N PRO A 18 1.43 -11.72 15.51
CA PRO A 18 1.22 -12.66 14.42
C PRO A 18 -0.04 -12.27 13.63
N GLY A 19 0.11 -11.96 12.35
CA GLY A 19 -1.01 -11.62 11.45
C GLY A 19 -1.19 -10.13 11.18
N ALA A 20 -0.43 -9.26 11.84
CA ALA A 20 -0.45 -7.84 11.54
C ALA A 20 0.43 -7.59 10.30
N TRP A 21 -0.19 -7.21 9.17
CA TRP A 21 0.50 -6.88 7.93
C TRP A 21 0.73 -5.38 7.85
N ALA A 22 1.99 -4.97 7.96
CA ALA A 22 2.38 -3.60 7.72
C ALA A 22 2.87 -3.49 6.28
N HIS A 23 2.33 -2.52 5.55
CA HIS A 23 2.83 -2.18 4.23
C HIS A 23 3.81 -1.02 4.34
N ARG A 24 4.97 -1.13 3.68
CA ARG A 24 5.88 0.01 3.55
C ARG A 24 5.25 1.06 2.64
N TYR A 25 4.88 2.20 3.23
CA TYR A 25 4.30 3.32 2.50
C TYR A 25 5.28 3.88 1.45
N ILE A 26 4.81 4.00 0.21
CA ILE A 26 5.50 4.73 -0.85
C ILE A 26 4.77 6.04 -1.11
N GLU A 27 5.54 7.13 -1.16
CA GLU A 27 4.99 8.45 -1.47
C GLU A 27 4.54 8.54 -2.92
N ASN A 28 3.33 9.07 -3.13
CA ASN A 28 2.76 9.35 -4.44
C ASN A 28 2.21 10.78 -4.40
N ASP A 29 2.60 11.60 -5.36
CA ASP A 29 2.19 13.00 -5.51
C ASP A 29 1.08 13.21 -6.56
N GLY A 30 0.60 12.12 -7.17
CA GLY A 30 -0.42 12.14 -8.23
C GLY A 30 0.13 12.42 -9.63
N THR A 31 1.45 12.53 -9.82
CA THR A 31 2.05 12.82 -11.14
C THR A 31 2.52 11.56 -11.88
N HIS A 32 2.40 10.38 -11.26
CA HIS A 32 2.84 9.10 -11.78
C HIS A 32 1.77 8.45 -12.67
N THR A 33 1.44 9.10 -13.78
CA THR A 33 0.30 8.76 -14.65
C THR A 33 0.69 8.16 -16.00
N THR A 34 1.99 7.94 -16.24
CA THR A 34 2.52 7.32 -17.48
C THR A 34 3.67 6.35 -17.17
N ALA A 35 4.04 5.53 -18.14
CA ALA A 35 5.15 4.57 -18.02
C ALA A 35 6.49 5.25 -17.69
N GLU A 36 6.77 6.41 -18.30
CA GLU A 36 8.02 7.15 -18.13
C GLU A 36 8.12 7.82 -16.76
N ARG A 37 6.97 8.06 -16.12
CA ARG A 37 6.87 8.64 -14.78
C ARG A 37 6.46 7.61 -13.73
N ALA A 38 6.52 6.32 -14.03
CA ALA A 38 6.12 5.27 -13.10
C ALA A 38 6.96 5.32 -11.80
N ILE A 39 6.32 5.05 -10.66
CA ILE A 39 7.02 4.92 -9.38
C ILE A 39 7.87 3.64 -9.39
N PRO A 40 9.20 3.72 -9.24
CA PRO A 40 10.04 2.52 -9.16
C PRO A 40 9.86 1.85 -7.80
N LEU A 41 9.22 0.67 -7.77
CA LEU A 41 8.96 -0.09 -6.54
C LEU A 41 10.21 -0.77 -5.99
N GLY A 42 11.15 -1.14 -6.88
CA GLY A 42 12.30 -1.96 -6.55
C GLY A 42 11.93 -3.44 -6.49
N ASP A 43 12.14 -4.08 -5.34
CA ASP A 43 11.82 -5.49 -5.12
C ASP A 43 10.31 -5.69 -4.95
N ILE A 44 9.67 -6.29 -5.96
CA ILE A 44 8.23 -6.54 -5.99
C ILE A 44 7.73 -7.49 -4.88
N GLY A 45 8.63 -8.27 -4.28
CA GLY A 45 8.28 -9.16 -3.18
C GLY A 45 8.10 -8.44 -1.84
N LEU A 46 8.60 -7.21 -1.70
CA LEU A 46 8.46 -6.41 -0.49
C LEU A 46 7.02 -5.94 -0.31
N SER A 47 6.46 -6.14 0.89
CA SER A 47 5.16 -5.60 1.27
C SER A 47 5.21 -4.07 1.25
N GLN A 48 4.59 -3.48 0.23
CA GLN A 48 4.56 -2.04 0.00
C GLN A 48 3.12 -1.58 -0.25
N VAL A 49 2.84 -0.30 -0.06
CA VAL A 49 1.53 0.29 -0.43
C VAL A 49 1.70 1.66 -1.05
N VAL A 50 0.95 1.91 -2.11
CA VAL A 50 0.86 3.22 -2.76
C VAL A 50 -0.61 3.65 -2.78
N TYR A 51 -0.90 4.79 -2.16
CA TYR A 51 -2.23 5.40 -2.14
C TYR A 51 -2.37 6.40 -3.28
N HIS A 52 -3.53 6.44 -3.93
CA HIS A 52 -3.81 7.29 -5.08
C HIS A 52 -5.19 7.93 -5.01
N GLU A 53 -5.23 9.24 -5.23
CA GLU A 53 -6.46 9.97 -5.48
C GLU A 53 -6.73 10.04 -6.99
N VAL A 54 -7.80 9.36 -7.41
CA VAL A 54 -8.23 9.36 -8.80
C VAL A 54 -8.95 10.67 -9.09
N THR A 55 -8.43 11.43 -10.05
CA THR A 55 -9.02 12.70 -10.51
C THR A 55 -8.99 12.76 -12.03
N ALA A 56 -9.63 13.78 -12.62
CA ALA A 56 -9.56 13.99 -14.07
C ALA A 56 -8.13 14.23 -14.59
N ALA A 57 -7.25 14.82 -13.76
CA ALA A 57 -5.85 15.06 -14.11
C ALA A 57 -4.91 13.89 -13.74
N SER A 58 -5.36 13.00 -12.85
CA SER A 58 -4.62 11.86 -12.33
C SER A 58 -5.54 10.63 -12.32
N GLY A 59 -5.85 10.12 -13.52
CA GLY A 59 -6.79 9.02 -13.70
C GLY A 59 -6.21 7.62 -13.51
N SER A 60 -4.87 7.52 -13.41
CA SER A 60 -4.17 6.25 -13.22
C SER A 60 -2.91 6.43 -12.37
N LEU A 61 -2.52 5.36 -11.69
CA LEU A 61 -1.27 5.23 -10.96
C LEU A 61 -0.38 4.22 -11.68
N TRP A 62 0.80 4.66 -12.10
CA TRP A 62 1.82 3.81 -12.69
C TRP A 62 2.95 3.52 -11.71
N MET A 63 3.27 2.24 -11.57
CA MET A 63 4.40 1.74 -10.80
C MET A 63 5.20 0.80 -11.68
N SER A 64 6.53 0.79 -11.53
CA SER A 64 7.43 -0.07 -12.29
C SER A 64 8.33 -0.89 -11.39
N PHE A 65 8.75 -2.06 -11.89
CA PHE A 65 9.71 -2.91 -11.22
C PHE A 65 10.41 -3.79 -12.25
N ASP A 66 11.63 -4.21 -11.94
CA ASP A 66 12.35 -5.19 -12.75
C ASP A 66 12.16 -6.58 -12.17
N ALA A 67 11.96 -7.56 -13.04
CA ALA A 67 11.78 -8.94 -12.65
C ALA A 67 12.57 -9.91 -13.52
N THR A 68 12.81 -11.10 -12.97
CA THR A 68 13.30 -12.26 -13.73
C THR A 68 12.18 -13.26 -13.94
N ALA A 69 12.29 -14.05 -15.01
CA ALA A 69 11.39 -15.14 -15.31
C ALA A 69 11.24 -16.08 -14.09
N GLY A 70 10.00 -16.44 -13.78
CA GLY A 70 9.65 -17.30 -12.64
C GLY A 70 9.49 -16.57 -11.30
N MET A 71 9.76 -15.26 -11.21
CA MET A 71 9.33 -14.47 -10.07
C MET A 71 7.80 -14.40 -10.00
N GLU A 72 7.26 -14.28 -8.80
CA GLU A 72 5.82 -14.07 -8.57
C GLU A 72 5.58 -12.62 -8.15
N ALA A 73 4.62 -11.96 -8.79
CA ALA A 73 4.10 -10.67 -8.37
C ALA A 73 2.76 -10.89 -7.65
N SER A 74 2.77 -10.71 -6.33
CA SER A 74 1.57 -10.63 -5.50
C SER A 74 1.07 -9.20 -5.47
N ILE A 75 -0.15 -8.94 -5.92
CA ILE A 75 -0.71 -7.59 -6.03
C ILE A 75 -2.11 -7.59 -5.42
N GLU A 76 -2.33 -6.69 -4.48
CA GLU A 76 -3.63 -6.46 -3.87
C GLU A 76 -4.11 -5.04 -4.16
N LEU A 77 -5.42 -4.91 -4.32
CA LEU A 77 -6.09 -3.67 -4.66
C LEU A 77 -7.19 -3.41 -3.63
N GLY A 78 -7.29 -2.17 -3.16
CA GLY A 78 -8.34 -1.78 -2.24
C GLY A 78 -8.66 -0.30 -2.28
N VAL A 79 -9.66 0.05 -1.50
CA VAL A 79 -10.18 1.41 -1.34
C VAL A 79 -10.51 1.65 0.14
N PRO A 80 -10.50 2.89 0.64
CA PRO A 80 -10.90 3.16 2.02
C PRO A 80 -12.32 2.68 2.32
N PHE A 81 -12.54 2.11 3.50
CA PHE A 81 -13.86 1.70 3.99
C PHE A 81 -14.70 2.95 4.34
N ILE A 82 -15.34 3.55 3.33
CA ILE A 82 -16.15 4.77 3.45
C ILE A 82 -17.37 4.64 2.56
N GLU A 83 -18.60 4.68 3.10
CA GLU A 83 -19.85 4.30 2.41
C GLU A 83 -19.93 4.63 0.89
N ARG A 84 -19.49 5.82 0.48
CA ARG A 84 -19.44 6.23 -0.93
C ARG A 84 -18.54 5.39 -1.86
N PHE A 85 -17.58 4.60 -1.34
CA PHE A 85 -16.78 3.67 -2.13
C PHE A 85 -17.27 2.21 -2.09
N ALA A 86 -18.42 1.91 -1.46
CA ALA A 86 -18.95 0.54 -1.38
C ALA A 86 -19.19 -0.08 -2.78
N SER A 87 -19.62 0.75 -3.73
CA SER A 87 -19.80 0.38 -5.14
C SER A 87 -18.65 0.82 -6.05
N TYR A 88 -17.56 1.36 -5.49
CA TYR A 88 -16.39 1.77 -6.27
C TYR A 88 -15.62 0.52 -6.70
N ARG A 89 -15.26 0.45 -7.98
CA ARG A 89 -14.63 -0.73 -8.60
C ARG A 89 -13.35 -0.31 -9.30
N PRO A 90 -12.21 -0.24 -8.57
CA PRO A 90 -10.93 -0.02 -9.20
C PRO A 90 -10.50 -1.28 -9.96
N ALA A 91 -9.52 -1.13 -10.84
CA ALA A 91 -8.89 -2.21 -11.58
C ALA A 91 -7.38 -1.98 -11.63
N PHE A 92 -6.63 -3.02 -11.97
CA PHE A 92 -5.24 -2.83 -12.36
C PHE A 92 -4.89 -3.63 -13.60
N ALA A 93 -3.90 -3.14 -14.35
CA ALA A 93 -3.24 -3.89 -15.40
C ALA A 93 -1.79 -4.18 -14.98
N LEU A 94 -1.37 -5.43 -15.12
CA LEU A 94 0.03 -5.82 -15.07
C LEU A 94 0.54 -5.89 -16.51
N LEU A 95 1.54 -5.08 -16.85
CA LEU A 95 2.13 -4.99 -18.19
C LEU A 95 3.59 -5.44 -18.13
N GLY A 96 4.07 -6.08 -19.19
CA GLY A 96 5.46 -6.52 -19.24
C GLY A 96 5.76 -7.52 -20.36
N PRO A 97 7.05 -7.88 -20.52
CA PRO A 97 7.51 -8.78 -21.58
C PRO A 97 6.95 -10.19 -21.39
N GLY A 98 6.56 -10.83 -22.49
CA GLY A 98 6.07 -12.21 -22.49
C GLY A 98 4.66 -12.42 -21.93
N LEU A 99 4.00 -11.38 -21.42
CA LEU A 99 2.56 -11.43 -21.10
C LEU A 99 1.73 -11.45 -22.41
N PRO A 100 0.47 -11.93 -22.37
CA PRO A 100 -0.38 -11.99 -23.56
C PRO A 100 -0.63 -10.61 -24.18
N PRO A 101 -0.80 -10.50 -25.51
CA PRO A 101 -1.21 -9.25 -26.14
C PRO A 101 -2.62 -8.86 -25.65
N LEU A 102 -2.82 -7.56 -25.41
CA LEU A 102 -4.13 -7.00 -25.07
C LEU A 102 -4.78 -6.46 -26.35
N GLU A 103 -5.87 -7.08 -26.82
CA GLU A 103 -6.60 -6.63 -28.01
C GLU A 103 -7.27 -5.26 -27.78
N GLN A 104 -7.75 -5.01 -26.56
CA GLN A 104 -8.36 -3.74 -26.15
C GLN A 104 -7.79 -3.37 -24.78
N ALA A 105 -6.68 -2.63 -24.79
CA ALA A 105 -6.03 -2.22 -23.57
C ALA A 105 -6.76 -1.02 -22.92
N PRO A 106 -7.13 -1.09 -21.62
CA PRO A 106 -7.76 0.03 -20.91
C PRO A 106 -6.77 1.15 -20.58
N VAL A 107 -5.48 0.89 -20.74
CA VAL A 107 -4.36 1.79 -20.49
C VAL A 107 -3.35 1.68 -21.63
N PRO A 108 -2.51 2.69 -21.89
CA PRO A 108 -1.40 2.57 -22.82
C PRO A 108 -0.52 1.35 -22.51
N VAL A 109 -0.06 0.63 -23.55
CA VAL A 109 0.84 -0.53 -23.38
C VAL A 109 2.23 -0.15 -23.93
N PRO A 110 3.28 -0.16 -23.10
CA PRO A 110 4.64 0.11 -23.58
C PRO A 110 5.07 -0.86 -24.69
N GLU A 111 5.98 -0.42 -25.56
CA GLU A 111 6.49 -1.26 -26.65
C GLU A 111 7.11 -2.56 -26.11
N GLY A 112 6.82 -3.68 -26.78
CA GLY A 112 7.30 -5.01 -26.37
C GLY A 112 6.58 -5.62 -25.17
N CYS A 113 5.61 -4.92 -24.57
CA CYS A 113 4.80 -5.45 -23.47
C CYS A 113 3.50 -6.09 -23.98
N GLY A 114 3.11 -7.18 -23.32
CA GLY A 114 1.72 -7.59 -23.22
C GLY A 114 1.15 -7.19 -21.87
N GLY A 115 -0.01 -7.74 -21.50
CA GLY A 115 -0.57 -7.51 -20.17
C GLY A 115 -1.69 -8.44 -19.74
N ILE A 116 -2.01 -8.36 -18.46
CA ILE A 116 -3.13 -9.00 -17.80
C ILE A 116 -3.93 -7.90 -17.11
N VAL A 117 -5.24 -7.85 -17.33
CA VAL A 117 -6.13 -6.89 -16.67
C VAL A 117 -6.95 -7.60 -15.62
N PHE A 118 -6.88 -7.11 -14.38
CA PHE A 118 -7.71 -7.55 -13.28
C PHE A 118 -8.80 -6.50 -13.01
N THR A 119 -10.06 -6.88 -13.21
CA THR A 119 -11.21 -6.03 -12.91
C THR A 119 -11.93 -6.53 -11.65
N THR A 120 -12.53 -5.59 -10.91
CA THR A 120 -13.24 -5.90 -9.67
C THR A 120 -14.76 -5.91 -9.85
N ASP A 121 -15.27 -5.70 -11.07
CA ASP A 121 -16.71 -5.61 -11.36
C ASP A 121 -17.50 -6.87 -10.96
N ALA A 122 -16.84 -8.04 -11.00
CA ALA A 122 -17.42 -9.32 -10.60
C ALA A 122 -17.45 -9.51 -9.07
N VAL A 123 -16.70 -8.71 -8.31
CA VAL A 123 -16.64 -8.76 -6.85
C VAL A 123 -17.85 -8.03 -6.28
N LYS A 124 -18.88 -8.81 -5.93
CA LYS A 124 -20.12 -8.28 -5.34
C LYS A 124 -19.92 -7.77 -3.91
N GLU A 125 -19.20 -8.55 -3.11
CA GLU A 125 -18.94 -8.29 -1.70
C GLU A 125 -17.42 -8.26 -1.49
N PRO A 126 -16.78 -7.07 -1.47
CA PRO A 126 -15.37 -6.96 -1.15
C PRO A 126 -15.14 -7.29 0.33
N GLU A 127 -13.96 -7.84 0.64
CA GLU A 127 -13.58 -8.16 2.01
C GLU A 127 -13.23 -6.89 2.78
N ILE A 128 -13.49 -6.89 4.09
CA ILE A 128 -13.04 -5.82 4.98
C ILE A 128 -11.65 -6.19 5.49
N PHE A 129 -10.69 -5.31 5.24
CA PHE A 129 -9.35 -5.39 5.79
C PHE A 129 -9.21 -4.35 6.89
N ASP A 130 -8.99 -4.79 8.13
CA ASP A 130 -8.69 -3.95 9.28
C ASP A 130 -7.16 -3.87 9.46
N GLU A 131 -6.59 -2.69 9.22
CA GLU A 131 -5.17 -2.42 9.36
C GLU A 131 -4.91 -1.86 10.77
N GLU A 132 -4.50 -2.74 11.67
CA GLU A 132 -4.40 -2.44 13.11
C GLU A 132 -3.33 -1.39 13.45
N PHE A 133 -2.25 -1.31 12.66
CA PHE A 133 -1.09 -0.49 12.98
C PHE A 133 -1.39 1.00 12.87
N THR A 134 -1.99 1.40 11.75
CA THR A 134 -2.49 2.76 11.51
C THR A 134 -3.94 2.90 11.92
N GLY A 135 -4.67 1.82 12.20
CA GLY A 135 -6.06 1.81 12.68
C GLY A 135 -7.03 2.29 11.61
N THR A 136 -6.91 1.75 10.40
CA THR A 136 -7.73 2.11 9.23
C THR A 136 -8.34 0.87 8.60
N GLU A 137 -9.55 1.02 8.06
CA GLU A 137 -10.25 -0.07 7.38
C GLU A 137 -10.31 0.18 5.87
N SER A 138 -10.26 -0.89 5.09
CA SER A 138 -10.39 -0.86 3.63
C SER A 138 -11.32 -1.95 3.12
N TRP A 139 -11.94 -1.69 1.97
CA TRP A 139 -12.48 -2.74 1.12
C TRP A 139 -11.37 -3.27 0.22
N VAL A 140 -11.13 -4.57 0.22
CA VAL A 140 -10.15 -5.23 -0.65
C VAL A 140 -10.83 -6.19 -1.62
N PHE A 141 -10.24 -6.31 -2.81
CA PHE A 141 -10.85 -7.04 -3.93
C PHE A 141 -10.14 -8.35 -4.28
N GLY A 142 -9.42 -8.90 -3.29
CA GLY A 142 -8.63 -10.11 -3.43
C GLY A 142 -7.25 -9.86 -4.04
N ARG A 143 -6.31 -10.68 -3.59
CA ARG A 143 -4.93 -10.68 -4.08
C ARG A 143 -4.79 -11.49 -5.35
N GLN A 144 -3.97 -11.00 -6.27
CA GLN A 144 -3.58 -11.69 -7.49
C GLN A 144 -2.11 -12.08 -7.39
N ASP A 145 -1.82 -13.37 -7.57
CA ASP A 145 -0.46 -13.91 -7.61
C ASP A 145 -0.16 -14.33 -9.05
N ILE A 146 0.83 -13.67 -9.67
CA ILE A 146 1.11 -13.83 -11.10
C ILE A 146 2.59 -14.19 -11.29
N VAL A 147 2.83 -15.35 -11.91
CA VAL A 147 4.18 -15.76 -12.30
C VAL A 147 4.62 -15.01 -13.56
N LEU A 148 5.75 -14.33 -13.48
CA LEU A 148 6.28 -13.45 -14.51
C LEU A 148 7.06 -14.26 -15.56
N PRO A 149 6.70 -14.20 -16.85
CA PRO A 149 7.19 -15.16 -17.84
C PRO A 149 8.60 -14.85 -18.35
N GLN A 150 9.04 -13.60 -18.31
CA GLN A 150 10.31 -13.17 -18.89
C GLN A 150 11.05 -12.17 -18.01
N ASN A 151 12.36 -12.04 -18.26
CA ASN A 151 13.16 -10.99 -17.66
C ASN A 151 12.81 -9.64 -18.30
N GLY A 152 12.77 -8.59 -17.48
CA GLY A 152 12.63 -7.21 -17.95
C GLY A 152 11.83 -6.34 -16.99
N THR A 153 11.46 -5.16 -17.47
CA THR A 153 10.68 -4.18 -16.73
C THR A 153 9.19 -4.48 -16.87
N TYR A 154 8.49 -4.48 -15.75
CA TYR A 154 7.05 -4.64 -15.64
C TYR A 154 6.43 -3.36 -15.06
N TYR A 155 5.13 -3.19 -15.32
CA TYR A 155 4.35 -2.08 -14.81
C TYR A 155 3.07 -2.57 -14.15
N ILE A 156 2.74 -2.00 -13.00
CA ILE A 156 1.40 -2.09 -12.41
C ILE A 156 0.72 -0.75 -12.66
N VAL A 157 -0.41 -0.80 -13.36
CA VAL A 157 -1.21 0.39 -13.67
C VAL A 157 -2.56 0.26 -12.99
N ALA A 158 -2.78 1.00 -11.91
CA ALA A 158 -4.08 1.03 -11.24
C ALA A 158 -4.93 2.19 -11.75
N PHE A 159 -6.21 1.93 -11.97
CA PHE A 159 -7.16 2.88 -12.55
C PHE A 159 -8.58 2.52 -12.13
N VAL A 160 -9.55 3.34 -12.53
CA VAL A 160 -10.98 3.09 -12.29
C VAL A 160 -11.69 3.11 -13.64
N PRO A 161 -12.18 1.96 -14.14
CA PRO A 161 -12.78 1.86 -15.47
C PRO A 161 -13.91 2.87 -15.74
N SER A 162 -14.70 3.20 -14.72
CA SER A 162 -15.78 4.19 -14.85
C SER A 162 -15.30 5.63 -14.99
N GLY A 163 -14.01 5.90 -14.75
CA GLY A 163 -13.43 7.24 -14.70
C GLY A 163 -13.93 8.10 -13.53
N THR A 164 -14.70 7.52 -12.59
CA THR A 164 -15.25 8.26 -11.46
C THR A 164 -14.13 8.66 -10.49
N PRO A 165 -14.03 9.95 -10.10
CA PRO A 165 -13.06 10.37 -9.09
C PRO A 165 -13.24 9.63 -7.76
N GLY A 166 -12.15 9.43 -7.03
CA GLY A 166 -12.19 8.67 -5.78
C GLY A 166 -10.79 8.33 -5.27
N LYS A 167 -10.71 7.24 -4.50
CA LYS A 167 -9.49 6.81 -3.84
C LYS A 167 -9.29 5.32 -4.09
N LEU A 168 -8.06 4.94 -4.42
CA LEU A 168 -7.63 3.55 -4.46
C LEU A 168 -6.23 3.43 -3.87
N TRP A 169 -5.86 2.23 -3.49
CA TRP A 169 -4.49 1.89 -3.15
C TRP A 169 -4.12 0.54 -3.77
N VAL A 170 -2.83 0.39 -4.04
CA VAL A 170 -2.24 -0.86 -4.51
C VAL A 170 -1.18 -1.31 -3.53
N ALA A 171 -1.23 -2.57 -3.13
CA ALA A 171 -0.24 -3.19 -2.27
C ALA A 171 0.43 -4.37 -2.98
N PRO A 172 1.61 -4.16 -3.59
CA PRO A 172 2.43 -5.25 -4.07
C PRO A 172 3.24 -5.89 -2.95
N GLY A 173 3.56 -7.17 -3.13
CA GLY A 173 4.46 -7.94 -2.28
C GLY A 173 3.86 -8.33 -0.93
N ILE A 174 4.50 -9.30 -0.28
CA ILE A 174 4.05 -9.88 0.99
C ILE A 174 5.16 -9.95 2.03
N ARG A 175 6.42 -9.80 1.61
CA ARG A 175 7.57 -9.93 2.50
C ARG A 175 7.79 -8.62 3.23
N GLU A 176 7.64 -8.65 4.55
CA GLU A 176 7.89 -7.50 5.38
C GLU A 176 9.39 -7.28 5.63
N SER A 177 9.81 -6.02 5.60
CA SER A 177 11.19 -5.62 5.90
C SER A 177 11.21 -4.17 6.34
N PHE A 178 11.25 -3.94 7.65
CA PHE A 178 11.29 -2.61 8.25
C PHE A 178 12.67 -2.27 8.78
N GLY A 179 13.12 -1.05 8.50
CA GLY A 179 14.37 -0.48 8.96
C GLY A 179 14.18 0.65 9.96
N PHE A 180 15.29 1.16 10.48
CA PHE A 180 15.30 2.27 11.43
C PHE A 180 14.62 3.53 10.89
N MET A 181 14.77 3.81 9.59
CA MET A 181 14.15 4.98 8.98
C MET A 181 12.62 4.90 8.96
N ASP A 182 12.04 3.70 8.92
CA ASP A 182 10.58 3.50 8.97
C ASP A 182 10.01 3.91 10.34
N ILE A 183 10.78 3.72 11.42
CA ILE A 183 10.40 4.20 12.77
C ILE A 183 10.41 5.72 12.83
N VAL A 184 11.42 6.37 12.23
CA VAL A 184 11.56 7.83 12.26
C VAL A 184 10.46 8.51 11.42
N THR A 185 10.06 7.91 10.30
CA THR A 185 9.03 8.45 9.41
C THR A 185 7.61 8.09 9.85
N LEU A 186 7.46 7.19 10.82
CA LEU A 186 6.19 6.62 11.25
C LEU A 186 5.09 7.67 11.57
N PRO A 187 5.35 8.76 12.31
CA PRO A 187 4.31 9.77 12.56
C PRO A 187 3.74 10.40 11.27
N ARG A 188 4.62 10.63 10.28
CA ARG A 188 4.21 11.17 8.98
C ARG A 188 3.40 10.14 8.19
N VAL A 189 3.79 8.87 8.25
CA VAL A 189 3.06 7.77 7.60
C VAL A 189 1.67 7.63 8.20
N ILE A 190 1.55 7.56 9.53
CA ILE A 190 0.26 7.48 10.24
C ILE A 190 -0.65 8.64 9.83
N TYR A 191 -0.13 9.87 9.86
CA TYR A 191 -0.89 11.04 9.43
C TYR A 191 -1.42 10.88 8.00
N LYS A 192 -0.54 10.55 7.05
CA LYS A 192 -0.92 10.42 5.64
C LYS A 192 -1.93 9.31 5.40
N VAL A 193 -1.71 8.12 5.95
CA VAL A 193 -2.61 6.97 5.78
C VAL A 193 -3.97 7.27 6.38
N ARG A 194 -4.02 7.80 7.61
CA ARG A 194 -5.28 8.11 8.28
C ARG A 194 -6.04 9.26 7.63
N THR A 195 -5.35 10.29 7.14
CA THR A 195 -5.96 11.36 6.33
C THR A 195 -6.50 10.83 5.00
N PHE A 196 -5.79 9.92 4.34
CA PHE A 196 -6.29 9.27 3.12
C PHE A 196 -7.59 8.50 3.38
N HIS A 197 -7.69 7.82 4.53
CA HIS A 197 -8.88 7.09 4.98
C HIS A 197 -9.97 7.98 5.62
N GLU A 198 -9.76 9.29 5.73
CA GLU A 198 -10.72 10.24 6.32
C GLU A 198 -11.14 9.91 7.76
N VAL A 199 -10.24 9.30 8.51
CA VAL A 199 -10.38 9.10 9.96
C VAL A 199 -9.57 10.15 10.71
N PHE A 200 -9.77 10.25 12.03
CA PHE A 200 -8.98 11.14 12.89
C PHE A 200 -7.48 10.93 12.61
N PHE A 201 -6.71 11.98 12.35
CA PHE A 201 -5.36 11.91 11.76
C PHE A 201 -4.30 11.13 12.59
N TRP A 202 -4.62 10.75 13.82
CA TRP A 202 -3.75 10.00 14.71
C TRP A 202 -4.49 8.81 15.33
N GLY A 203 -3.84 7.66 15.44
CA GLY A 203 -4.47 6.44 15.97
C GLY A 203 -3.75 5.18 15.52
N GLY A 204 -4.44 4.04 15.65
CA GLY A 204 -3.84 2.72 15.49
C GLY A 204 -2.86 2.38 16.61
N ILE A 205 -2.42 1.12 16.65
CA ILE A 205 -1.47 0.65 17.66
C ILE A 205 -0.18 1.48 17.62
N LEU A 206 0.31 1.83 16.42
CA LEU A 206 1.56 2.56 16.25
C LEU A 206 1.46 4.04 16.67
N GLY A 207 0.33 4.70 16.40
CA GLY A 207 0.14 6.10 16.83
C GLY A 207 0.10 6.22 18.35
N TRP A 208 -0.65 5.36 19.03
CA TRP A 208 -0.72 5.39 20.48
C TRP A 208 0.60 4.96 21.14
N ALA A 209 1.27 3.95 20.59
CA ALA A 209 2.60 3.53 21.06
C ALA A 209 3.63 4.67 20.93
N TYR A 210 3.64 5.39 19.81
CA TYR A 210 4.54 6.52 19.60
C TYR A 210 4.33 7.63 20.63
N LEU A 211 3.08 8.03 20.91
CA LEU A 211 2.78 9.04 21.94
C LEU A 211 3.19 8.57 23.34
N ALA A 212 2.96 7.29 23.66
CA ALA A 212 3.37 6.73 24.95
C ALA A 212 4.90 6.78 25.12
N ILE A 213 5.67 6.46 24.08
CA ILE A 213 7.14 6.55 24.11
C ILE A 213 7.59 7.99 24.35
N ILE A 214 7.04 8.96 23.61
CA ILE A 214 7.38 10.39 23.79
C ILE A 214 7.04 10.87 25.20
N LEU A 215 5.90 10.48 25.74
CA LEU A 215 5.50 10.83 27.10
C LEU A 215 6.47 10.23 28.14
N ILE A 216 6.86 8.96 27.99
CA ILE A 216 7.83 8.31 28.89
C ILE A 216 9.17 9.04 28.84
N LEU A 217 9.67 9.36 27.64
CA LEU A 217 10.93 10.09 27.46
C LEU A 217 10.86 11.48 28.10
N LEU A 218 9.74 12.19 27.96
CA LEU A 218 9.52 13.48 28.59
C LEU A 218 9.52 13.40 30.12
N LEU A 219 8.83 12.41 30.69
CA LEU A 219 8.77 12.21 32.14
C LEU A 219 10.15 11.84 32.72
N LEU A 220 10.94 11.04 31.99
CA LEU A 220 12.34 10.73 32.35
C LEU A 220 13.21 11.99 32.31
N PHE A 221 13.08 12.81 31.26
CA PHE A 221 13.81 14.08 31.15
C PHE A 221 13.47 15.05 32.29
N LEU A 222 12.21 15.06 32.74
CA LEU A 222 11.74 15.90 33.84
C LEU A 222 12.07 15.33 35.24
N GLY A 223 12.70 14.16 35.33
CA GLY A 223 13.05 13.53 36.62
C GLY A 223 11.84 13.09 37.45
N ILE A 224 10.71 12.82 36.80
CA ILE A 224 9.47 12.37 37.46
C ILE A 224 9.57 10.88 37.85
N PHE A 225 10.57 10.17 37.34
CA PHE A 225 10.88 8.76 37.64
C PHE A 225 12.32 8.55 38.12
#